data_AF-A0A316NU16-F1
#
_entry.id   AF-A0A316NU16-F1
#
_cell.length_a   1.000
_cell.length_b   1.000
_cell.length_c   1.000
_cell.angle_alpha   90.00
_cell.angle_beta   90.00
_cell.angle_gamma   90.00
#
_symmetry.space_group_name_H-M   'P 1'
#
loop_
_entity.id
_entity.type
_entity.pdbx_description
1 polymer ?
#
loop_
_entity_poly.entity_id
_entity_poly.type
_entity_poly.pdbx_seq_one_letter_code
_entity_poly.pdbx_strand_id
1 'polypeptide(L)'
;MKKRIIIVLAAALIFCLFAAGCSSKDDPAVTEAPAVSPTPEPTPEPCVIMGKSYPLNIESIDLRGLNDTLVSETAAQLKRLTKLKTVTLGSWEESPVTWGKMNELHTACPQAAIDYEFSIYGKTFNLSDEEMDLKYVSIKDEGRLLKLITACMTNLTFLDMDTAGVSDEKMAELRDSLPNTEVVWRVWFGDYYSVRTNVERILASMPGKAGELTTETTRSLKYCTKVKYMDLGHNNYLDTIDFVSYMPDLEVLIVGMTFVEDFYPLENCPKLEYLEAMTSRLHDLRPLANLKNLKHLNICYNFAVTDITPLYGLTQLERLWIGKYDPVPPEQIEKIKELLPNCVVNSTVADPTDGGWRVDEEPNEFGDSQQAARYTLLREQFGYHEEDFSYYWNDRLCIRPY
;
A
#
# COMPACT_ATOMS: atom_id res chain seq x y z
N MET A 1 7.10 -11.61 -28.06
CA MET A 1 5.76 -11.31 -28.59
C MET A 1 5.11 -10.29 -27.67
N LYS A 2 5.07 -9.01 -28.06
CA LYS A 2 4.52 -7.89 -27.26
C LYS A 2 3.34 -7.30 -28.05
N LYS A 3 2.13 -7.37 -27.52
CA LYS A 3 0.95 -6.67 -28.09
C LYS A 3 0.82 -5.30 -27.40
N ARG A 4 0.92 -4.23 -28.19
CA ARG A 4 0.58 -2.86 -27.81
C ARG A 4 -0.91 -2.66 -28.08
N ILE A 5 -1.66 -2.18 -27.08
CA ILE A 5 -3.03 -1.69 -27.22
C ILE A 5 -2.94 -0.17 -27.42
N ILE A 6 -3.56 0.31 -28.50
CA ILE A 6 -3.71 1.73 -28.83
C ILE A 6 -5.11 2.16 -28.32
N ILE A 7 -5.14 3.20 -27.50
CA ILE A 7 -6.35 3.92 -27.07
C ILE A 7 -6.55 5.09 -28.05
N VAL A 8 -7.76 5.24 -28.61
CA VAL A 8 -8.17 6.42 -29.38
C VAL A 8 -9.28 7.13 -28.62
N LEU A 9 -9.09 8.44 -28.41
CA LEU A 9 -9.99 9.37 -27.73
C LEU A 9 -10.61 10.35 -28.74
N ALA A 10 -11.93 10.53 -28.61
CA ALA A 10 -12.78 11.72 -28.81
C ALA A 10 -12.65 12.63 -30.05
N ALA A 11 -13.80 12.89 -30.71
CA ALA A 11 -14.35 14.24 -30.96
C ALA A 11 -15.65 14.19 -31.80
N ALA A 12 -16.74 14.83 -31.32
CA ALA A 12 -17.82 15.42 -32.13
C ALA A 12 -18.71 16.29 -31.20
N LEU A 13 -18.42 17.59 -31.04
CA LEU A 13 -18.93 18.76 -31.79
C LEU A 13 -20.44 19.05 -31.64
N ILE A 14 -20.68 20.07 -30.83
CA ILE A 14 -21.92 20.83 -30.62
C ILE A 14 -22.18 21.71 -31.86
N PHE A 15 -23.42 21.74 -32.35
CA PHE A 15 -23.93 22.90 -33.10
C PHE A 15 -25.43 23.09 -32.81
N CYS A 16 -25.74 24.20 -32.15
CA CYS A 16 -27.06 24.82 -32.12
C CYS A 16 -27.22 25.69 -33.37
N LEU A 17 -28.41 25.69 -33.99
CA LEU A 17 -28.88 26.80 -34.80
C LEU A 17 -30.42 26.89 -34.73
N PHE A 18 -30.88 28.05 -34.24
CA PHE A 18 -32.25 28.55 -34.30
C PHE A 18 -32.59 28.98 -35.73
N ALA A 19 -33.83 28.75 -36.19
CA ALA A 19 -34.61 29.72 -36.97
C ALA A 19 -36.09 29.30 -37.07
N ALA A 20 -36.97 30.28 -36.86
CA ALA A 20 -38.42 30.19 -36.86
C ALA A 20 -39.04 30.40 -38.25
N GLY A 21 -40.31 30.01 -38.42
CA GLY A 21 -41.26 30.78 -39.23
C GLY A 21 -42.22 30.03 -40.19
N CYS A 22 -43.52 30.19 -39.90
CA CYS A 22 -44.66 30.33 -40.83
C CYS A 22 -45.41 29.09 -41.40
N SER A 23 -46.61 28.89 -40.81
CA SER A 23 -47.96 28.94 -41.41
C SER A 23 -48.40 28.04 -42.58
N SER A 24 -49.36 27.17 -42.23
CA SER A 24 -50.61 26.81 -42.94
C SER A 24 -50.56 26.21 -44.36
N LYS A 25 -51.02 24.96 -44.49
CA LYS A 25 -52.33 24.60 -45.08
C LYS A 25 -52.55 23.08 -45.10
N ASP A 26 -53.73 22.69 -44.60
CA ASP A 26 -54.61 21.58 -45.02
C ASP A 26 -54.01 20.31 -45.64
N ASP A 27 -54.08 19.20 -44.90
CA ASP A 27 -54.14 17.84 -45.47
C ASP A 27 -55.17 16.99 -44.68
N PRO A 28 -55.88 16.04 -45.33
CA PRO A 28 -57.10 15.43 -44.83
C PRO A 28 -56.85 14.27 -43.86
N ALA A 29 -57.87 14.04 -43.03
CA ALA A 29 -57.90 13.07 -41.94
C ALA A 29 -57.41 11.65 -42.32
N VAL A 30 -56.30 11.23 -41.71
CA VAL A 30 -55.93 9.83 -41.55
C VAL A 30 -56.62 9.34 -40.29
N THR A 31 -57.52 8.36 -40.42
CA THR A 31 -58.13 7.66 -39.29
C THR A 31 -57.06 6.90 -38.52
N GLU A 32 -56.66 7.40 -37.36
CA GLU A 32 -55.87 6.67 -36.37
C GLU A 32 -56.65 5.44 -35.90
N ALA A 33 -56.08 4.26 -36.09
CA ALA A 33 -56.49 3.06 -35.38
C ALA A 33 -56.24 3.28 -33.88
N PRO A 34 -57.11 2.78 -32.98
CA PRO A 34 -56.97 3.04 -31.55
C PRO A 34 -55.63 2.47 -31.07
N ALA A 35 -54.85 3.33 -30.40
CA ALA A 35 -53.63 2.96 -29.73
C ALA A 35 -53.91 1.77 -28.79
N VAL A 36 -53.30 0.62 -29.09
CA VAL A 36 -53.26 -0.50 -28.17
C VAL A 36 -52.44 -0.03 -26.97
N SER A 37 -53.12 0.18 -25.85
CA SER A 37 -52.48 0.44 -24.55
C SER A 37 -51.40 -0.61 -24.32
N PRO A 38 -50.15 -0.24 -23.94
CA PRO A 38 -49.14 -1.22 -23.61
C PRO A 38 -49.70 -2.09 -22.48
N THR A 39 -49.85 -3.39 -22.74
CA THR A 39 -50.11 -4.37 -21.67
C THR A 39 -49.08 -4.13 -20.57
N PRO A 40 -49.49 -3.92 -19.31
CA PRO A 40 -48.55 -3.72 -18.22
C PRO A 40 -47.56 -4.89 -18.23
N GLU A 41 -46.26 -4.58 -18.24
CA GLU A 41 -45.23 -5.61 -18.09
C GLU A 41 -45.59 -6.47 -16.88
N PRO A 42 -45.56 -7.81 -17.00
CA PRO A 42 -45.89 -8.68 -15.88
C PRO A 42 -44.97 -8.31 -14.72
N THR A 43 -45.55 -7.87 -13.61
CA THR A 43 -44.80 -7.59 -12.38
C THR A 43 -43.95 -8.81 -12.07
N PRO A 44 -42.62 -8.64 -11.94
CA PRO A 44 -41.73 -9.77 -11.79
C PRO A 44 -42.10 -10.54 -10.52
N GLU A 45 -42.17 -11.87 -10.64
CA GLU A 45 -42.62 -12.74 -9.55
C GLU A 45 -41.78 -12.53 -8.28
N PRO A 46 -42.37 -12.60 -7.08
CA PRO A 46 -41.61 -12.48 -5.84
C PRO A 46 -40.58 -13.61 -5.70
N CYS A 47 -39.59 -13.39 -4.84
CA CYS A 47 -38.69 -14.45 -4.40
C CYS A 47 -39.39 -15.32 -3.36
N VAL A 48 -39.31 -16.64 -3.50
CA VAL A 48 -39.79 -17.57 -2.46
C VAL A 48 -38.57 -18.24 -1.84
N ILE A 49 -38.32 -17.95 -0.56
CA ILE A 49 -37.19 -18.50 0.20
C ILE A 49 -37.75 -19.14 1.47
N MET A 50 -37.42 -20.41 1.72
CA MET A 50 -37.88 -21.17 2.89
C MET A 50 -39.42 -21.09 3.09
N GLY A 51 -40.18 -21.11 1.99
CA GLY A 51 -41.65 -21.04 1.99
C GLY A 51 -42.24 -19.66 2.24
N LYS A 52 -41.43 -18.60 2.37
CA LYS A 52 -41.88 -17.21 2.51
C LYS A 52 -41.67 -16.42 1.23
N SER A 53 -42.63 -15.56 0.88
CA SER A 53 -42.61 -14.70 -0.30
C SER A 53 -42.05 -13.31 0.03
N TYR A 54 -41.08 -12.85 -0.76
CA TYR A 54 -40.39 -11.57 -0.58
C TYR A 54 -40.44 -10.74 -1.87
N PRO A 55 -40.76 -9.43 -1.79
CA PRO A 55 -40.67 -8.56 -2.96
C PRO A 55 -39.21 -8.34 -3.35
N LEU A 56 -38.94 -8.08 -4.64
CA LEU A 56 -37.57 -8.01 -5.16
C LEU A 56 -36.76 -6.79 -4.67
N ASN A 57 -37.43 -5.81 -4.07
CA ASN A 57 -36.84 -4.56 -3.59
C ASN A 57 -36.59 -4.54 -2.07
N ILE A 58 -36.69 -5.67 -1.37
CA ILE A 58 -36.36 -5.70 0.06
C ILE A 58 -34.89 -5.32 0.31
N GLU A 59 -34.65 -4.65 1.44
CA GLU A 59 -33.30 -4.28 1.88
C GLU A 59 -32.76 -5.20 2.99
N SER A 60 -33.62 -5.95 3.67
CA SER A 60 -33.22 -6.87 4.76
C SER A 60 -34.05 -8.14 4.72
N ILE A 61 -33.43 -9.28 5.01
CA ILE A 61 -34.11 -10.58 5.11
C ILE A 61 -33.64 -11.36 6.33
N ASP A 62 -34.58 -11.98 7.05
CA ASP A 62 -34.30 -12.89 8.16
C ASP A 62 -34.48 -14.34 7.68
N LEU A 63 -33.36 -15.07 7.68
CA LEU A 63 -33.23 -16.44 7.20
C LEU A 63 -32.77 -17.38 8.32
N ARG A 64 -33.00 -17.03 9.60
CA ARG A 64 -32.75 -17.95 10.72
C ARG A 64 -33.47 -19.29 10.52
N GLY A 65 -32.76 -20.39 10.75
CA GLY A 65 -33.19 -21.75 10.45
C GLY A 65 -32.66 -22.29 9.12
N LEU A 66 -31.87 -21.50 8.37
CA LEU A 66 -31.21 -21.96 7.15
C LEU A 66 -30.14 -23.03 7.49
N ASN A 67 -30.04 -24.05 6.66
CA ASN A 67 -29.01 -25.08 6.77
C ASN A 67 -28.45 -25.42 5.39
N ASP A 68 -27.33 -26.14 5.37
CA ASP A 68 -26.59 -26.48 4.14
C ASP A 68 -27.45 -27.06 2.99
N THR A 69 -28.53 -27.79 3.29
CA THR A 69 -29.38 -28.42 2.26
C THR A 69 -30.22 -27.40 1.48
N LEU A 70 -30.54 -26.25 2.09
CA LEU A 70 -31.40 -25.21 1.53
C LEU A 70 -30.58 -24.03 0.97
N VAL A 71 -29.26 -24.01 1.17
CA VAL A 71 -28.41 -22.89 0.75
C VAL A 71 -28.43 -22.69 -0.76
N SER A 72 -28.35 -23.76 -1.56
CA SER A 72 -28.25 -23.62 -3.02
C SER A 72 -29.53 -23.09 -3.66
N GLU A 73 -30.69 -23.51 -3.19
CA GLU A 73 -31.97 -22.93 -3.62
C GLU A 73 -32.14 -21.49 -3.14
N THR A 74 -31.70 -21.19 -1.91
CA THR A 74 -31.76 -19.85 -1.33
C THR A 74 -30.86 -18.89 -2.10
N ALA A 75 -29.62 -19.29 -2.38
CA ALA A 75 -28.65 -18.54 -3.18
C ALA A 75 -29.18 -18.23 -4.59
N ALA A 76 -29.91 -19.16 -5.22
CA ALA A 76 -30.53 -18.90 -6.52
C ALA A 76 -31.58 -17.77 -6.47
N GLN A 77 -32.31 -17.65 -5.35
CA GLN A 77 -33.29 -16.59 -5.15
C GLN A 77 -32.65 -15.27 -4.72
N LEU A 78 -31.65 -15.30 -3.83
CA LEU A 78 -30.96 -14.10 -3.34
C LEU A 78 -30.34 -13.27 -4.49
N LYS A 79 -29.87 -13.92 -5.56
CA LYS A 79 -29.36 -13.25 -6.78
C LYS A 79 -30.35 -12.27 -7.41
N ARG A 80 -31.66 -12.45 -7.17
CA ARG A 80 -32.73 -11.60 -7.72
C ARG A 80 -32.98 -10.37 -6.84
N LEU A 81 -32.50 -10.37 -5.60
CA LEU A 81 -32.72 -9.31 -4.60
C LEU A 81 -31.62 -8.25 -4.66
N THR A 82 -31.60 -7.46 -5.73
CA THR A 82 -30.52 -6.49 -6.02
C THR A 82 -30.44 -5.30 -5.05
N LYS A 83 -31.47 -5.07 -4.22
CA LYS A 83 -31.52 -4.02 -3.19
C LYS A 83 -31.21 -4.51 -1.79
N LEU A 84 -30.95 -5.80 -1.63
CA LEU A 84 -30.66 -6.41 -0.34
C LEU A 84 -29.35 -5.85 0.22
N LYS A 85 -29.39 -5.40 1.47
CA LYS A 85 -28.27 -4.86 2.25
C LYS A 85 -27.90 -5.78 3.41
N THR A 86 -28.87 -6.49 3.99
CA THR A 86 -28.61 -7.37 5.14
C THR A 86 -29.31 -8.73 5.04
N VAL A 87 -28.61 -9.77 5.48
CA VAL A 87 -29.12 -11.14 5.63
C VAL A 87 -28.87 -11.60 7.05
N THR A 88 -29.91 -11.80 7.86
CA THR A 88 -29.79 -12.31 9.23
C THR A 88 -29.86 -13.83 9.25
N LEU A 89 -28.80 -14.47 9.75
CA LEU A 89 -28.70 -15.91 9.96
C LEU A 89 -28.57 -16.28 11.45
N GLY A 90 -28.23 -15.32 12.32
CA GLY A 90 -28.09 -15.58 13.76
C GLY A 90 -26.77 -16.27 14.06
N SER A 91 -26.79 -17.40 14.74
CA SER A 91 -25.59 -18.19 15.09
C SER A 91 -25.60 -19.58 14.46
N TRP A 92 -24.54 -20.37 14.71
CA TRP A 92 -24.51 -21.79 14.34
C TRP A 92 -25.71 -22.59 14.88
N GLU A 93 -26.18 -22.29 16.09
CA GLU A 93 -27.31 -22.99 16.72
C GLU A 93 -28.65 -22.66 16.04
N GLU A 94 -28.77 -21.46 15.45
CA GLU A 94 -29.97 -21.04 14.73
C GLU A 94 -29.93 -21.45 13.26
N SER A 95 -28.75 -21.38 12.63
CA SER A 95 -28.56 -21.65 11.21
C SER A 95 -27.23 -22.40 10.97
N PRO A 96 -27.23 -23.75 11.03
CA PRO A 96 -26.02 -24.55 10.88
C PRO A 96 -25.56 -24.57 9.40
N VAL A 97 -24.82 -23.54 9.00
CA VAL A 97 -24.30 -23.36 7.64
C VAL A 97 -22.77 -23.45 7.65
N THR A 98 -22.22 -24.36 6.84
CA THR A 98 -20.77 -24.53 6.72
C THR A 98 -20.13 -23.42 5.90
N TRP A 99 -18.83 -23.13 6.11
CA TRP A 99 -18.14 -22.03 5.41
C TRP A 99 -18.16 -22.12 3.88
N GLY A 100 -18.13 -23.34 3.31
CA GLY A 100 -18.28 -23.53 1.87
C GLY A 100 -19.65 -23.08 1.37
N LYS A 101 -20.71 -23.32 2.17
CA LYS A 101 -22.07 -22.88 1.89
C LYS A 101 -22.29 -21.40 2.23
N MET A 102 -21.62 -20.87 3.25
CA MET A 102 -21.61 -19.44 3.55
C MET A 102 -21.05 -18.63 2.37
N ASN A 103 -19.95 -19.09 1.78
CA ASN A 103 -19.37 -18.45 0.59
C ASN A 103 -20.32 -18.51 -0.63
N GLU A 104 -21.11 -19.59 -0.77
CA GLU A 104 -22.14 -19.69 -1.81
C GLU A 104 -23.25 -18.64 -1.61
N LEU A 105 -23.69 -18.40 -0.37
CA LEU A 105 -24.63 -17.34 -0.03
C LEU A 105 -24.04 -15.95 -0.30
N HIS A 106 -22.83 -15.68 0.18
CA HIS A 106 -22.15 -14.40 -0.04
C HIS A 106 -22.00 -14.12 -1.54
N THR A 107 -21.57 -15.11 -2.33
CA THR A 107 -21.43 -14.96 -3.80
C THR A 107 -22.77 -14.66 -4.49
N ALA A 108 -23.89 -15.11 -3.93
CA ALA A 108 -25.21 -14.81 -4.46
C ALA A 108 -25.71 -13.39 -4.14
N CYS A 109 -25.19 -12.76 -3.10
CA CYS A 109 -25.55 -11.41 -2.68
C CYS A 109 -24.33 -10.65 -2.13
N PRO A 110 -23.28 -10.41 -2.95
CA PRO A 110 -22.01 -9.86 -2.48
C PRO A 110 -22.13 -8.42 -1.94
N GLN A 111 -23.24 -7.74 -2.25
CA GLN A 111 -23.57 -6.41 -1.76
C GLN A 111 -24.20 -6.39 -0.36
N ALA A 112 -24.64 -7.55 0.15
CA ALA A 112 -25.36 -7.65 1.41
C ALA A 112 -24.45 -8.17 2.52
N ALA A 113 -24.43 -7.46 3.65
CA ALA A 113 -23.77 -7.93 4.86
C ALA A 113 -24.56 -9.09 5.47
N ILE A 114 -23.85 -10.16 5.83
CA ILE A 114 -24.44 -11.32 6.50
C ILE A 114 -24.28 -11.10 8.00
N ASP A 115 -25.38 -11.01 8.72
CA ASP A 115 -25.42 -11.01 10.18
C ASP A 115 -25.41 -12.47 10.65
N TYR A 116 -24.21 -12.95 10.98
CA TYR A 116 -23.96 -14.31 11.45
C TYR A 116 -22.84 -14.33 12.49
N GLU A 117 -23.18 -14.70 13.72
CA GLU A 117 -22.25 -14.87 14.83
C GLU A 117 -21.50 -16.20 14.72
N PHE A 118 -20.19 -16.16 14.86
CA PHE A 118 -19.34 -17.34 14.86
C PHE A 118 -18.18 -17.19 15.84
N SER A 119 -17.63 -18.33 16.28
CA SER A 119 -16.42 -18.35 17.09
C SER A 119 -15.27 -19.01 16.33
N ILE A 120 -14.11 -18.36 16.35
CA ILE A 120 -12.88 -18.84 15.72
C ILE A 120 -11.69 -18.58 16.66
N TYR A 121 -10.82 -19.57 16.81
CA TYR A 121 -9.59 -19.46 17.62
C TYR A 121 -9.79 -18.91 19.05
N GLY A 122 -10.94 -19.19 19.68
CA GLY A 122 -11.25 -18.76 21.04
C GLY A 122 -11.81 -17.33 21.16
N LYS A 123 -12.11 -16.67 20.04
CA LYS A 123 -12.81 -15.37 20.00
C LYS A 123 -14.12 -15.50 19.22
N THR A 124 -15.05 -14.59 19.47
CA THR A 124 -16.37 -14.52 18.83
C THR A 124 -16.48 -13.24 18.01
N PHE A 125 -17.04 -13.35 16.80
CA PHE A 125 -17.20 -12.28 15.83
C PHE A 125 -18.52 -12.43 15.08
N ASN A 126 -18.89 -11.42 14.31
CA ASN A 126 -19.98 -11.46 13.35
C ASN A 126 -19.46 -11.24 11.93
N LEU A 127 -20.05 -11.89 10.92
CA LEU A 127 -19.67 -11.69 9.51
C LEU A 127 -19.90 -10.25 9.00
N SER A 128 -20.70 -9.46 9.72
CA SER A 128 -20.94 -8.04 9.43
C SER A 128 -19.98 -7.09 10.14
N ASP A 129 -19.07 -7.59 10.97
CA ASP A 129 -18.08 -6.77 11.68
C ASP A 129 -17.15 -6.04 10.70
N GLU A 130 -16.79 -4.80 11.06
CA GLU A 130 -15.83 -3.98 10.31
C GLU A 130 -14.38 -4.30 10.68
N GLU A 131 -14.14 -4.85 11.87
CA GLU A 131 -12.80 -5.14 12.39
C GLU A 131 -12.73 -6.53 13.02
N MET A 132 -11.59 -7.19 12.84
CA MET A 132 -11.25 -8.43 13.55
C MET A 132 -9.90 -8.31 14.24
N ASP A 133 -9.91 -8.41 15.58
CA ASP A 133 -8.68 -8.48 16.37
C ASP A 133 -8.34 -9.95 16.69
N LEU A 134 -7.29 -10.47 16.06
CA LEU A 134 -6.72 -11.79 16.30
C LEU A 134 -5.28 -11.72 16.85
N LYS A 135 -4.93 -10.60 17.50
CA LYS A 135 -3.60 -10.48 18.12
C LYS A 135 -3.36 -11.53 19.19
N TYR A 136 -2.14 -12.06 19.21
CA TYR A 136 -1.66 -13.07 20.17
C TYR A 136 -2.49 -14.36 20.22
N VAL A 137 -3.30 -14.60 19.19
CA VAL A 137 -4.02 -15.86 19.02
C VAL A 137 -3.05 -16.87 18.41
N SER A 138 -3.02 -18.10 18.93
CA SER A 138 -2.19 -19.17 18.34
C SER A 138 -2.93 -19.86 17.20
N ILE A 139 -2.79 -19.34 15.97
CA ILE A 139 -3.37 -19.92 14.76
C ILE A 139 -2.40 -21.00 14.23
N LYS A 140 -2.87 -22.26 14.21
CA LYS A 140 -2.03 -23.42 13.84
C LYS A 140 -2.28 -23.96 12.45
N ASP A 141 -3.30 -23.45 11.75
CA ASP A 141 -3.71 -23.90 10.42
C ASP A 141 -3.25 -22.94 9.31
N GLU A 142 -2.22 -22.13 9.57
CA GLU A 142 -1.66 -21.15 8.61
C GLU A 142 -2.74 -20.20 8.03
N GLY A 143 -3.76 -19.87 8.83
CA GLY A 143 -4.86 -18.99 8.42
C GLY A 143 -5.83 -19.58 7.40
N ARG A 144 -5.80 -20.91 7.17
CA ARG A 144 -6.68 -21.57 6.17
C ARG A 144 -8.17 -21.32 6.45
N LEU A 145 -8.60 -21.50 7.70
CA LEU A 145 -10.00 -21.25 8.08
C LEU A 145 -10.33 -19.76 8.03
N LEU A 146 -9.42 -18.89 8.51
CA LEU A 146 -9.59 -17.44 8.49
C LEU A 146 -9.81 -16.91 7.07
N LYS A 147 -9.08 -17.43 6.07
CA LYS A 147 -9.25 -17.03 4.66
C LYS A 147 -10.65 -17.34 4.11
N LEU A 148 -11.27 -18.44 4.53
CA LEU A 148 -12.64 -18.79 4.11
C LEU A 148 -13.67 -17.85 4.72
N ILE A 149 -13.45 -17.47 5.99
CA ILE A 149 -14.37 -16.62 6.76
C ILE A 149 -14.32 -15.19 6.26
N THR A 150 -13.12 -14.62 6.19
CA THR A 150 -12.89 -13.22 5.76
C THR A 150 -13.36 -12.97 4.33
N ALA A 151 -13.34 -13.99 3.45
CA ALA A 151 -13.95 -13.92 2.12
C ALA A 151 -15.47 -13.70 2.12
N CYS A 152 -16.15 -13.93 3.25
CA CYS A 152 -17.58 -13.69 3.42
C CYS A 152 -17.88 -12.37 4.17
N MET A 153 -16.87 -11.67 4.68
CA MET A 153 -17.03 -10.47 5.51
C MET A 153 -17.03 -9.20 4.66
N THR A 154 -18.22 -8.77 4.24
CA THR A 154 -18.39 -7.68 3.27
C THR A 154 -17.93 -6.31 3.80
N ASN A 155 -17.99 -6.11 5.11
CA ASN A 155 -17.68 -4.84 5.76
C ASN A 155 -16.27 -4.78 6.35
N LEU A 156 -15.49 -5.86 6.27
CA LEU A 156 -14.19 -5.94 6.96
C LEU A 156 -13.19 -4.92 6.37
N THR A 157 -12.82 -3.94 7.17
CA THR A 157 -11.85 -2.90 6.81
C THR A 157 -10.51 -3.07 7.53
N PHE A 158 -10.49 -3.74 8.68
CA PHE A 158 -9.25 -3.95 9.46
C PHE A 158 -9.15 -5.37 10.03
N LEU A 159 -7.99 -6.01 9.84
CA LEU A 159 -7.69 -7.32 10.39
C LEU A 159 -6.33 -7.30 11.10
N ASP A 160 -6.36 -7.37 12.42
CA ASP A 160 -5.17 -7.36 13.26
C ASP A 160 -4.68 -8.78 13.56
N MET A 161 -3.52 -9.12 13.03
CA MET A 161 -2.91 -10.45 13.06
C MET A 161 -1.52 -10.41 13.73
N ASP A 162 -1.25 -9.39 14.55
CA ASP A 162 0.02 -9.29 15.27
C ASP A 162 0.25 -10.54 16.15
N THR A 163 1.38 -11.21 15.93
CA THR A 163 1.79 -12.39 16.69
C THR A 163 0.73 -13.51 16.64
N ALA A 164 0.03 -13.66 15.51
CA ALA A 164 -1.00 -14.67 15.32
C ALA A 164 -0.46 -16.09 15.02
N GLY A 165 0.86 -16.26 14.88
CA GLY A 165 1.50 -17.55 14.58
C GLY A 165 1.34 -18.04 13.14
N VAL A 166 0.88 -17.18 12.23
CA VAL A 166 0.80 -17.45 10.78
C VAL A 166 2.07 -16.93 10.10
N SER A 167 2.61 -17.68 9.13
CA SER A 167 3.80 -17.26 8.39
C SER A 167 3.59 -15.96 7.60
N ASP A 168 4.65 -15.17 7.39
CA ASP A 168 4.59 -13.92 6.63
C ASP A 168 4.06 -14.14 5.20
N GLU A 169 4.42 -15.26 4.57
CA GLU A 169 3.96 -15.64 3.23
C GLU A 169 2.44 -15.82 3.21
N LYS A 170 1.87 -16.48 4.23
CA LYS A 170 0.43 -16.73 4.32
C LYS A 170 -0.34 -15.48 4.73
N MET A 171 0.26 -14.65 5.57
CA MET A 171 -0.25 -13.31 5.88
C MET A 171 -0.34 -12.43 4.64
N ALA A 172 0.70 -12.45 3.79
CA ALA A 172 0.70 -11.74 2.51
C ALA A 172 -0.37 -12.29 1.54
N GLU A 173 -0.50 -13.61 1.41
CA GLU A 173 -1.57 -14.23 0.59
C GLU A 173 -2.98 -13.87 1.06
N LEU A 174 -3.18 -13.67 2.37
CA LEU A 174 -4.44 -13.24 2.95
C LEU A 174 -4.71 -11.77 2.64
N ARG A 175 -3.74 -10.88 2.91
CA ARG A 175 -3.80 -9.46 2.58
C ARG A 175 -4.13 -9.24 1.10
N ASP A 176 -3.43 -9.93 0.21
CA ASP A 176 -3.60 -9.77 -1.24
C ASP A 176 -4.97 -10.28 -1.73
N SER A 177 -5.63 -11.15 -0.95
CA SER A 177 -7.01 -11.59 -1.21
C SER A 177 -8.10 -10.65 -0.68
N LEU A 178 -7.72 -9.62 0.09
CA LEU A 178 -8.63 -8.68 0.75
C LEU A 178 -8.23 -7.22 0.39
N PRO A 179 -8.46 -6.77 -0.86
CA PRO A 179 -7.95 -5.49 -1.34
C PRO A 179 -8.53 -4.25 -0.65
N ASN A 180 -9.67 -4.40 0.06
CA ASN A 180 -10.33 -3.33 0.81
C ASN A 180 -10.09 -3.43 2.32
N THR A 181 -9.28 -4.38 2.78
CA THR A 181 -9.01 -4.63 4.19
C THR A 181 -7.53 -4.38 4.47
N GLU A 182 -7.25 -3.59 5.50
CA GLU A 182 -5.90 -3.47 6.02
C GLU A 182 -5.59 -4.68 6.91
N VAL A 183 -4.82 -5.63 6.37
CA VAL A 183 -4.34 -6.80 7.10
C VAL A 183 -2.95 -6.52 7.65
N VAL A 184 -2.84 -6.47 8.98
CA VAL A 184 -1.62 -6.05 9.68
C VAL A 184 -1.06 -7.16 10.55
N TRP A 185 0.23 -7.43 10.40
CA TRP A 185 0.99 -8.29 11.31
C TRP A 185 2.38 -7.70 11.57
N ARG A 186 3.11 -8.31 12.50
CA ARG A 186 4.46 -7.92 12.87
C ARG A 186 5.51 -8.74 12.14
N VAL A 187 6.48 -8.07 11.56
CA VAL A 187 7.69 -8.67 11.00
C VAL A 187 8.86 -8.45 11.96
N TRP A 188 9.72 -9.47 12.05
CA TRP A 188 10.94 -9.45 12.85
C TRP A 188 12.16 -9.42 11.93
N PHE A 189 13.17 -8.65 12.31
CA PHE A 189 14.42 -8.52 11.56
C PHE A 189 15.58 -8.14 12.49
N GLY A 190 16.81 -8.41 12.06
CA GLY A 190 17.98 -8.37 12.97
C GLY A 190 17.77 -9.27 14.20
N ASP A 191 18.46 -8.95 15.29
CA ASP A 191 18.30 -9.69 16.55
C ASP A 191 17.14 -9.15 17.38
N TYR A 192 16.90 -7.83 17.34
CA TYR A 192 15.95 -7.15 18.22
C TYR A 192 15.07 -6.11 17.54
N TYR A 193 15.01 -6.06 16.20
CA TYR A 193 14.08 -5.17 15.52
C TYR A 193 12.76 -5.88 15.19
N SER A 194 11.67 -5.13 15.30
CA SER A 194 10.37 -5.55 14.78
C SER A 194 9.53 -4.34 14.43
N VAL A 195 8.67 -4.49 13.43
CA VAL A 195 7.67 -3.48 13.08
C VAL A 195 6.38 -4.14 12.64
N ARG A 196 5.27 -3.42 12.76
CA ARG A 196 4.02 -3.80 12.09
C ARG A 196 4.12 -3.46 10.60
N THR A 197 3.52 -4.27 9.74
CA THR A 197 3.60 -4.13 8.28
C THR A 197 3.00 -2.83 7.73
N ASN A 198 2.20 -2.12 8.52
CA ASN A 198 1.60 -0.84 8.16
C ASN A 198 2.33 0.39 8.73
N VAL A 199 3.51 0.24 9.33
CA VAL A 199 4.28 1.41 9.77
C VAL A 199 4.76 2.22 8.57
N GLU A 200 4.83 3.54 8.76
CA GLU A 200 5.42 4.45 7.78
C GLU A 200 6.93 4.63 7.99
N ARG A 201 7.47 4.15 9.12
CA ARG A 201 8.84 4.40 9.57
C ARG A 201 9.56 3.13 10.00
N ILE A 202 10.79 2.96 9.53
CA ILE A 202 11.72 1.92 9.99
C ILE A 202 13.06 2.58 10.34
N LEU A 203 13.47 2.43 11.60
CA LEU A 203 14.70 2.98 12.16
C LEU A 203 15.56 1.85 12.74
N ALA A 204 16.57 1.43 11.99
CA ALA A 204 17.42 0.29 12.33
C ALA A 204 18.90 0.56 12.07
N SER A 205 19.35 1.79 12.35
CA SER A 205 20.72 2.25 12.13
C SER A 205 21.65 2.19 13.35
N MET A 206 21.29 1.37 14.35
CA MET A 206 22.07 1.22 15.59
C MET A 206 22.37 -0.27 15.88
N PRO A 207 23.21 -0.91 15.03
CA PRO A 207 23.46 -2.36 15.10
C PRO A 207 24.13 -2.80 16.39
N GLY A 208 24.90 -1.95 17.07
CA GLY A 208 25.54 -2.26 18.35
C GLY A 208 24.57 -2.65 19.48
N LYS A 209 23.27 -2.34 19.34
CA LYS A 209 22.22 -2.74 20.28
C LYS A 209 21.31 -3.86 19.77
N ALA A 210 21.19 -4.07 18.46
CA ALA A 210 20.19 -4.98 17.85
C ALA A 210 20.73 -5.97 16.81
N GLY A 211 22.05 -6.14 16.80
CA GLY A 211 22.72 -6.95 15.81
C GLY A 211 22.82 -6.22 14.48
N GLU A 212 23.80 -6.64 13.69
CA GLU A 212 23.99 -6.15 12.33
C GLU A 212 22.92 -6.73 11.40
N LEU A 213 22.35 -5.87 10.55
CA LEU A 213 21.44 -6.33 9.51
C LEU A 213 22.20 -7.04 8.39
N THR A 214 21.61 -8.12 7.90
CA THR A 214 22.07 -8.91 6.74
C THR A 214 20.93 -9.11 5.75
N THR A 215 21.25 -9.55 4.54
CA THR A 215 20.26 -9.97 3.52
C THR A 215 19.22 -10.95 4.08
N GLU A 216 19.65 -11.98 4.82
CA GLU A 216 18.72 -12.99 5.35
C GLU A 216 17.78 -12.40 6.41
N THR A 217 18.32 -11.58 7.32
CA THR A 217 17.54 -11.00 8.41
C THR A 217 16.56 -9.91 7.95
N THR A 218 16.75 -9.33 6.77
CA THR A 218 15.93 -8.20 6.26
C THR A 218 14.91 -8.63 5.21
N ARG A 219 14.91 -9.89 4.76
CA ARG A 219 14.01 -10.38 3.69
C ARG A 219 12.53 -10.11 3.93
N SER A 220 12.07 -10.16 5.19
CA SER A 220 10.67 -9.95 5.56
C SER A 220 10.24 -8.48 5.50
N LEU A 221 11.18 -7.54 5.37
CA LEU A 221 10.85 -6.11 5.19
C LEU A 221 10.06 -5.86 3.90
N LYS A 222 10.11 -6.77 2.91
CA LYS A 222 9.29 -6.70 1.69
C LYS A 222 7.77 -6.65 1.96
N TYR A 223 7.34 -7.08 3.15
CA TYR A 223 5.94 -7.05 3.56
C TYR A 223 5.52 -5.68 4.14
N CYS A 224 6.46 -4.80 4.47
CA CYS A 224 6.22 -3.45 4.99
C CYS A 224 5.97 -2.44 3.86
N THR A 225 4.84 -2.60 3.16
CA THR A 225 4.55 -1.86 1.92
C THR A 225 4.18 -0.39 2.11
N LYS A 226 3.94 0.04 3.36
CA LYS A 226 3.51 1.41 3.73
C LYS A 226 4.65 2.33 4.16
N VAL A 227 5.89 1.83 4.14
CA VAL A 227 7.05 2.59 4.61
C VAL A 227 7.31 3.80 3.70
N LYS A 228 7.46 4.96 4.33
CA LYS A 228 7.84 6.24 3.71
C LYS A 228 9.26 6.65 4.09
N TYR A 229 9.68 6.36 5.32
CA TYR A 229 10.96 6.77 5.86
C TYR A 229 11.72 5.57 6.41
N MET A 230 12.90 5.31 5.84
CA MET A 230 13.73 4.18 6.22
C MET A 230 15.18 4.60 6.48
N ASP A 231 15.68 4.28 7.67
CA ASP A 231 17.09 4.43 8.03
C ASP A 231 17.67 3.09 8.48
N LEU A 232 18.54 2.53 7.64
CA LEU A 232 19.30 1.31 7.86
C LEU A 232 20.81 1.59 7.85
N GLY A 233 21.23 2.84 8.06
CA GLY A 233 22.65 3.21 8.05
C GLY A 233 23.48 2.45 9.08
N HIS A 234 24.81 2.47 8.94
CA HIS A 234 25.77 1.83 9.84
C HIS A 234 25.72 0.29 9.90
N ASN A 235 24.91 -0.38 9.07
CA ASN A 235 24.87 -1.84 9.00
C ASN A 235 25.92 -2.38 8.01
N ASN A 236 27.08 -2.78 8.53
CA ASN A 236 28.24 -3.16 7.70
C ASN A 236 28.12 -4.53 7.03
N TYR A 237 27.08 -5.30 7.34
CA TYR A 237 26.79 -6.60 6.72
C TYR A 237 25.55 -6.56 5.82
N LEU A 238 24.92 -5.39 5.66
CA LEU A 238 23.81 -5.21 4.74
C LEU A 238 24.36 -4.91 3.35
N ASP A 239 24.20 -5.86 2.43
CA ASP A 239 24.73 -5.82 1.08
C ASP A 239 23.65 -5.73 -0.02
N THR A 240 22.37 -5.86 0.34
CA THR A 240 21.23 -5.65 -0.57
C THR A 240 20.12 -4.84 0.09
N ILE A 241 19.30 -4.22 -0.76
CA ILE A 241 18.03 -3.56 -0.42
C ILE A 241 16.88 -4.06 -1.31
N ASP A 242 16.93 -5.30 -1.81
CA ASP A 242 15.90 -5.84 -2.73
C ASP A 242 14.46 -5.70 -2.22
N PHE A 243 14.27 -5.78 -0.90
CA PHE A 243 12.98 -5.58 -0.24
C PHE A 243 12.37 -4.18 -0.48
N VAL A 244 13.19 -3.18 -0.81
CA VAL A 244 12.73 -1.82 -1.14
C VAL A 244 11.90 -1.80 -2.43
N SER A 245 12.05 -2.80 -3.30
CA SER A 245 11.20 -2.94 -4.51
C SER A 245 9.70 -3.03 -4.20
N TYR A 246 9.33 -3.31 -2.95
CA TYR A 246 7.96 -3.47 -2.48
C TYR A 246 7.44 -2.23 -1.71
N MET A 247 8.17 -1.12 -1.75
CA MET A 247 7.87 0.12 -1.00
C MET A 247 7.61 1.29 -1.98
N PRO A 248 6.48 1.28 -2.71
CA PRO A 248 6.18 2.31 -3.71
C PRO A 248 5.96 3.70 -3.10
N ASP A 249 5.71 3.76 -1.78
CA ASP A 249 5.50 4.97 -1.01
C ASP A 249 6.79 5.52 -0.36
N LEU A 250 7.95 4.90 -0.59
CA LEU A 250 9.22 5.33 0.00
C LEU A 250 9.62 6.73 -0.47
N GLU A 251 9.86 7.63 0.48
CA GLU A 251 10.21 9.05 0.28
C GLU A 251 11.65 9.33 0.71
N VAL A 252 12.11 8.69 1.79
CA VAL A 252 13.45 8.90 2.38
C VAL A 252 14.11 7.56 2.64
N LEU A 253 15.33 7.39 2.12
CA LEU A 253 16.18 6.24 2.38
C LEU A 253 17.58 6.65 2.85
N ILE A 254 17.99 6.13 4.00
CA ILE A 254 19.35 6.24 4.53
C ILE A 254 19.94 4.84 4.63
N VAL A 255 20.97 4.58 3.85
CA VAL A 255 21.75 3.32 3.80
C VAL A 255 23.25 3.60 3.80
N GLY A 256 23.65 4.76 4.33
CA GLY A 256 25.05 5.13 4.47
C GLY A 256 25.82 4.21 5.42
N MET A 257 27.11 4.00 5.17
CA MET A 257 27.95 3.09 5.95
C MET A 257 27.40 1.65 5.96
N THR A 258 27.05 1.15 4.77
CA THR A 258 26.62 -0.23 4.52
C THR A 258 27.43 -0.84 3.37
N PHE A 259 27.19 -2.09 2.99
CA PHE A 259 27.83 -2.74 1.83
C PHE A 259 26.91 -2.88 0.62
N VAL A 260 25.82 -2.10 0.56
CA VAL A 260 24.89 -2.12 -0.58
C VAL A 260 25.59 -1.66 -1.86
N GLU A 261 25.54 -2.50 -2.89
CA GLU A 261 26.11 -2.21 -4.22
C GLU A 261 25.02 -2.01 -5.28
N ASP A 262 23.94 -2.80 -5.22
CA ASP A 262 22.84 -2.76 -6.18
C ASP A 262 21.70 -1.84 -5.68
N PHE A 263 21.39 -0.82 -6.49
CA PHE A 263 20.33 0.15 -6.23
C PHE A 263 19.18 0.07 -7.25
N TYR A 264 19.15 -0.92 -8.15
CA TYR A 264 18.01 -1.18 -9.05
C TYR A 264 16.65 -1.34 -8.34
N PRO A 265 16.57 -1.86 -7.10
CA PRO A 265 15.31 -1.87 -6.35
C PRO A 265 14.61 -0.50 -6.25
N LEU A 266 15.38 0.60 -6.27
CA LEU A 266 14.84 1.97 -6.19
C LEU A 266 14.01 2.38 -7.41
N GLU A 267 14.11 1.70 -8.55
CA GLU A 267 13.26 2.00 -9.72
C GLU A 267 11.75 1.86 -9.40
N ASN A 268 11.41 1.09 -8.35
CA ASN A 268 10.04 0.92 -7.86
C ASN A 268 9.61 1.96 -6.82
N CYS A 269 10.46 2.93 -6.50
CA CYS A 269 10.20 3.97 -5.50
C CYS A 269 10.06 5.36 -6.16
N PRO A 270 8.99 5.61 -6.95
CA PRO A 270 8.84 6.84 -7.71
C PRO A 270 8.70 8.09 -6.84
N LYS A 271 8.39 7.93 -5.55
CA LYS A 271 8.24 9.03 -4.58
C LYS A 271 9.54 9.41 -3.86
N LEU A 272 10.64 8.68 -4.09
CA LEU A 272 11.89 8.93 -3.38
C LEU A 272 12.38 10.35 -3.62
N GLU A 273 12.51 11.14 -2.55
CA GLU A 273 12.97 12.52 -2.56
C GLU A 273 14.33 12.72 -1.88
N TYR A 274 14.72 11.82 -0.98
CA TYR A 274 15.97 11.88 -0.24
C TYR A 274 16.68 10.52 -0.25
N LEU A 275 17.93 10.50 -0.71
CA LEU A 275 18.80 9.32 -0.65
C LEU A 275 20.16 9.69 -0.04
N GLU A 276 20.50 9.00 1.04
CA GLU A 276 21.82 9.05 1.68
C GLU A 276 22.46 7.66 1.66
N ALA A 277 23.48 7.49 0.81
CA ALA A 277 24.20 6.24 0.58
C ALA A 277 25.71 6.50 0.55
N MET A 278 26.19 7.36 1.45
CA MET A 278 27.62 7.67 1.60
C MET A 278 28.39 6.54 2.26
N THR A 279 29.66 6.38 1.88
CA THR A 279 30.50 5.27 2.40
C THR A 279 29.78 3.92 2.24
N SER A 280 29.09 3.74 1.11
CA SER A 280 28.50 2.47 0.71
C SER A 280 29.39 1.82 -0.34
N ARG A 281 28.82 1.02 -1.25
CA ARG A 281 29.52 0.45 -2.41
C ARG A 281 28.79 0.77 -3.73
N LEU A 282 28.04 1.87 -3.73
CA LEU A 282 27.35 2.38 -4.89
C LEU A 282 28.38 2.83 -5.93
N HIS A 283 28.33 2.24 -7.13
CA HIS A 283 29.22 2.61 -8.24
C HIS A 283 28.46 2.85 -9.55
N ASP A 284 27.23 2.35 -9.66
CA ASP A 284 26.36 2.53 -10.83
C ASP A 284 25.17 3.44 -10.49
N LEU A 285 25.08 4.59 -11.18
CA LEU A 285 24.02 5.57 -10.96
C LEU A 285 22.81 5.39 -11.90
N ARG A 286 22.83 4.42 -12.83
CA ARG A 286 21.71 4.17 -13.75
C ARG A 286 20.36 3.94 -13.04
N PRO A 287 20.28 3.21 -11.90
CA PRO A 287 19.03 3.05 -11.17
C PRO A 287 18.36 4.37 -10.74
N LEU A 288 19.15 5.43 -10.57
CA LEU A 288 18.65 6.72 -10.10
C LEU A 288 18.06 7.58 -11.23
N ALA A 289 18.32 7.27 -12.50
CA ALA A 289 18.04 8.14 -13.64
C ALA A 289 16.56 8.55 -13.80
N ASN A 290 15.65 7.71 -13.29
CA ASN A 290 14.19 7.91 -13.39
C ASN A 290 13.53 8.39 -12.09
N LEU A 291 14.30 8.63 -11.02
CA LEU A 291 13.78 9.13 -9.75
C LEU A 291 13.49 10.63 -9.82
N LYS A 292 12.48 11.02 -10.61
CA LYS A 292 12.20 12.43 -10.96
C LYS A 292 11.80 13.30 -9.76
N ASN A 293 11.45 12.69 -8.63
CA ASN A 293 11.15 13.40 -7.39
C ASN A 293 12.37 13.55 -6.45
N LEU A 294 13.53 13.02 -6.83
CA LEU A 294 14.75 13.09 -6.02
C LEU A 294 15.25 14.54 -5.92
N LYS A 295 15.31 15.05 -4.69
CA LYS A 295 15.75 16.42 -4.36
C LYS A 295 17.10 16.45 -3.67
N HIS A 296 17.40 15.45 -2.84
CA HIS A 296 18.63 15.41 -2.06
C HIS A 296 19.33 14.07 -2.26
N LEU A 297 20.56 14.13 -2.75
CA LEU A 297 21.39 12.95 -3.00
C LEU A 297 22.77 13.14 -2.38
N ASN A 298 23.10 12.28 -1.41
CA ASN A 298 24.44 12.18 -0.86
C ASN A 298 25.00 10.78 -1.06
N ILE A 299 25.99 10.70 -1.95
CA ILE A 299 26.69 9.47 -2.35
C ILE A 299 28.20 9.67 -2.31
N CYS A 300 28.66 10.66 -1.53
CA CYS A 300 30.09 10.87 -1.33
C CYS A 300 30.73 9.62 -0.70
N TYR A 301 32.05 9.51 -0.80
CA TYR A 301 32.82 8.42 -0.16
C TYR A 301 32.47 7.03 -0.71
N ASN A 302 31.83 6.94 -1.88
CA ASN A 302 31.81 5.73 -2.67
C ASN A 302 33.03 5.67 -3.61
N PHE A 303 33.44 4.45 -3.95
CA PHE A 303 34.50 4.22 -4.93
C PHE A 303 33.91 4.08 -6.34
N ALA A 304 34.69 4.45 -7.35
CA ALA A 304 34.40 4.30 -8.77
C ALA A 304 33.17 5.05 -9.32
N VAL A 305 32.58 6.00 -8.57
CA VAL A 305 31.53 6.90 -9.08
C VAL A 305 32.16 7.99 -9.96
N THR A 306 32.36 7.69 -11.23
CA THR A 306 33.03 8.59 -12.21
C THR A 306 32.13 9.01 -13.38
N ASP A 307 31.03 8.29 -13.62
CA ASP A 307 30.00 8.65 -14.59
C ASP A 307 28.73 9.10 -13.85
N ILE A 308 28.47 10.40 -13.88
CA ILE A 308 27.28 11.02 -13.29
C ILE A 308 26.24 11.44 -14.34
N THR A 309 26.42 11.05 -15.61
CA THR A 309 25.44 11.32 -16.67
C THR A 309 24.02 10.81 -16.37
N PRO A 310 23.80 9.71 -15.60
CA PRO A 310 22.44 9.32 -15.19
C PRO A 310 21.69 10.39 -14.39
N LEU A 311 22.40 11.31 -13.72
CA LEU A 311 21.80 12.35 -12.88
C LEU A 311 21.29 13.56 -13.68
N TYR A 312 21.72 13.71 -14.95
CA TYR A 312 21.43 14.92 -15.76
C TYR A 312 19.94 15.18 -15.99
N GLY A 313 19.10 14.15 -15.88
CA GLY A 313 17.65 14.26 -16.04
C GLY A 313 16.87 14.46 -14.74
N LEU A 314 17.54 14.67 -13.60
CA LEU A 314 16.91 14.86 -12.28
C LEU A 314 16.69 16.35 -12.00
N THR A 315 15.74 16.95 -12.73
CA THR A 315 15.51 18.40 -12.71
C THR A 315 15.03 18.98 -11.38
N GLN A 316 14.58 18.12 -10.46
CA GLN A 316 14.15 18.49 -9.11
C GLN A 316 15.29 18.42 -8.08
N LEU A 317 16.51 18.05 -8.48
CA LEU A 317 17.63 17.92 -7.56
C LEU A 317 18.04 19.30 -7.03
N GLU A 318 18.01 19.45 -5.71
CA GLU A 318 18.34 20.68 -5.00
C GLU A 318 19.74 20.58 -4.37
N ARG A 319 20.15 19.38 -3.97
CA ARG A 319 21.41 19.14 -3.26
C ARG A 319 22.08 17.83 -3.69
N LEU A 320 23.33 17.92 -4.12
CA LEU A 320 24.14 16.80 -4.61
C LEU A 320 25.55 16.77 -3.99
N TRP A 321 25.83 15.76 -3.15
CA TRP A 321 27.12 15.55 -2.50
C TRP A 321 27.76 14.28 -3.08
N ILE A 322 28.91 14.45 -3.71
CA ILE A 322 29.58 13.40 -4.50
C ILE A 322 31.10 13.47 -4.39
N GLY A 323 31.76 12.37 -4.74
CA GLY A 323 33.23 12.27 -4.76
C GLY A 323 33.86 12.00 -3.38
N LYS A 324 35.18 11.79 -3.41
CA LYS A 324 36.18 11.81 -2.31
C LYS A 324 37.38 10.98 -2.71
N TYR A 325 37.14 9.70 -2.97
CA TYR A 325 38.18 8.73 -3.32
C TYR A 325 38.53 8.81 -4.80
N ASP A 326 37.50 8.73 -5.65
CA ASP A 326 37.61 8.92 -7.09
C ASP A 326 36.95 10.26 -7.46
N PRO A 327 37.69 11.22 -8.04
CA PRO A 327 37.12 12.49 -8.45
C PRO A 327 36.23 12.28 -9.68
N VAL A 328 35.01 12.83 -9.62
CA VAL A 328 34.16 12.96 -10.79
C VAL A 328 34.85 13.89 -11.80
N PRO A 329 34.89 13.55 -13.10
CA PRO A 329 35.54 14.40 -14.09
C PRO A 329 35.00 15.84 -14.08
N PRO A 330 35.85 16.88 -14.06
CA PRO A 330 35.43 18.28 -13.95
C PRO A 330 34.39 18.68 -15.01
N GLU A 331 34.50 18.16 -16.23
CA GLU A 331 33.56 18.42 -17.33
C GLU A 331 32.13 17.94 -17.01
N GLN A 332 31.98 16.85 -16.25
CA GLN A 332 30.66 16.38 -15.82
C GLN A 332 30.09 17.24 -14.69
N ILE A 333 30.97 17.73 -13.80
CA ILE A 333 30.58 18.68 -12.74
C ILE A 333 30.12 20.01 -13.33
N GLU A 334 30.84 20.55 -14.31
CA GLU A 334 30.44 21.74 -15.05
C GLU A 334 29.11 21.49 -15.77
N LYS A 335 28.96 20.33 -16.42
CA LYS A 335 27.74 20.02 -17.16
C LYS A 335 26.52 19.89 -16.27
N ILE A 336 26.62 19.21 -15.12
CA ILE A 336 25.47 19.07 -14.22
C ILE A 336 25.08 20.42 -13.59
N LYS A 337 26.04 21.31 -13.29
CA LYS A 337 25.76 22.69 -12.84
C LYS A 337 25.08 23.53 -13.91
N GLU A 338 25.44 23.36 -15.18
CA GLU A 338 24.75 24.00 -16.32
C GLU A 338 23.30 23.52 -16.44
N LEU A 339 23.08 22.20 -16.33
CA LEU A 339 21.75 21.59 -16.46
C LEU A 339 20.85 21.86 -15.25
N LEU A 340 21.43 21.95 -14.05
CA LEU A 340 20.73 22.09 -12.77
C LEU A 340 21.24 23.33 -12.01
N PRO A 341 20.98 24.55 -12.51
CA PRO A 341 21.58 25.78 -11.96
C PRO A 341 21.16 26.12 -10.53
N ASN A 342 20.04 25.56 -10.06
CA ASN A 342 19.55 25.74 -8.69
C ASN A 342 20.01 24.63 -7.73
N CYS A 343 20.73 23.62 -8.24
CA CYS A 343 21.25 22.52 -7.44
C CYS A 343 22.58 22.92 -6.80
N VAL A 344 22.67 22.79 -5.48
CA VAL A 344 23.96 22.89 -4.77
C VAL A 344 24.73 21.60 -5.02
N VAL A 345 25.83 21.68 -5.77
CA VAL A 345 26.70 20.55 -6.09
C VAL A 345 28.02 20.67 -5.32
N ASN A 346 28.22 19.78 -4.35
CA ASN A 346 29.45 19.65 -3.58
C ASN A 346 30.23 18.39 -4.04
N SER A 347 31.35 18.61 -4.74
CA SER A 347 32.23 17.55 -5.23
C SER A 347 33.58 17.49 -4.49
N THR A 348 33.73 18.28 -3.42
CA THR A 348 34.97 18.43 -2.64
C THR A 348 34.75 18.03 -1.19
N VAL A 349 33.86 17.07 -0.96
CA VAL A 349 33.36 16.68 0.36
C VAL A 349 34.50 16.25 1.28
N ALA A 350 34.70 16.98 2.39
CA ALA A 350 35.72 16.68 3.41
C ALA A 350 35.19 15.80 4.54
N ASP A 351 33.89 15.89 4.83
CA ASP A 351 33.12 15.07 5.77
C ASP A 351 31.73 14.82 5.15
N PRO A 352 31.23 13.58 5.13
CA PRO A 352 29.95 13.23 4.51
C PRO A 352 28.72 13.91 5.13
N THR A 353 28.86 14.45 6.34
CA THR A 353 27.79 15.06 7.11
C THR A 353 27.86 16.60 7.16
N ASP A 354 28.95 17.17 6.65
CA ASP A 354 29.27 18.60 6.71
C ASP A 354 29.08 19.30 5.34
N GLY A 355 29.58 20.53 5.25
CA GLY A 355 29.61 21.36 4.04
C GLY A 355 28.22 21.63 3.53
N GLY A 356 27.28 21.92 4.44
CA GLY A 356 25.87 22.17 4.14
C GLY A 356 24.95 20.94 4.20
N TRP A 357 25.48 19.72 4.42
CA TRP A 357 24.62 18.52 4.37
C TRP A 357 23.68 18.41 5.59
N ARG A 358 24.22 18.19 6.80
CA ARG A 358 23.41 18.15 8.04
C ARG A 358 23.36 19.49 8.77
N VAL A 359 24.37 20.31 8.55
CA VAL A 359 24.64 21.56 9.25
C VAL A 359 24.89 22.65 8.22
N ASP A 360 24.39 23.86 8.47
CA ASP A 360 24.66 25.03 7.63
C ASP A 360 26.14 25.40 7.66
N GLU A 361 26.68 25.85 6.52
CA GLU A 361 28.12 26.14 6.38
C GLU A 361 28.60 27.29 7.28
N GLU A 362 27.72 28.23 7.61
CA GLU A 362 28.05 29.40 8.42
C GLU A 362 27.51 29.23 9.86
N PRO A 363 28.38 29.14 10.88
CA PRO A 363 27.94 29.19 12.27
C PRO A 363 27.25 30.53 12.55
N ASN A 364 26.29 30.53 13.47
CA ASN A 364 25.62 31.75 13.89
C ASN A 364 26.61 32.73 14.56
N GLU A 365 26.15 33.93 14.90
CA GLU A 365 26.98 34.98 15.52
C GLU A 365 27.63 34.57 16.87
N PHE A 366 27.19 33.46 17.47
CA PHE A 366 27.72 32.88 18.70
C PHE A 366 28.70 31.74 18.47
N GLY A 367 28.96 31.37 17.22
CA GLY A 367 29.81 30.23 16.85
C GLY A 367 29.10 28.89 16.86
N ASP A 368 27.77 28.87 17.02
CA ASP A 368 26.99 27.63 16.97
C ASP A 368 26.53 27.33 15.54
N SER A 369 26.86 26.13 15.10
CA SER A 369 26.39 25.54 13.86
C SER A 369 24.88 25.26 13.89
N GLN A 370 24.11 25.83 12.96
CA GLN A 370 22.68 25.55 12.80
C GLN A 370 22.44 24.30 11.96
N GLN A 371 21.40 23.53 12.26
CA GLN A 371 21.01 22.41 11.40
C GLN A 371 20.47 22.93 10.08
N ALA A 372 20.92 22.33 8.98
CA ALA A 372 20.37 22.64 7.67
C ALA A 372 18.87 22.35 7.66
N ALA A 373 18.06 23.25 7.09
CA ALA A 373 16.59 23.15 7.11
C ALA A 373 16.07 21.77 6.65
N ARG A 374 16.72 21.18 5.63
CA ARG A 374 16.36 19.83 5.16
C ARG A 374 16.66 18.74 6.20
N TYR A 375 17.75 18.86 6.94
CA TYR A 375 18.10 17.92 8.00
C TYR A 375 17.15 18.06 9.20
N THR A 376 16.70 19.28 9.53
CA THR A 376 15.63 19.47 10.52
C THR A 376 14.35 18.73 10.11
N LEU A 377 13.89 18.89 8.86
CA LEU A 377 12.75 18.14 8.33
C LEU A 377 12.98 16.62 8.37
N LEU A 378 14.19 16.15 8.05
CA LEU A 378 14.55 14.73 8.11
C LEU A 378 14.37 14.18 9.53
N ARG A 379 14.80 14.95 10.54
CA ARG A 379 14.64 14.57 11.95
C ARG A 379 13.18 14.54 12.39
N GLU A 380 12.34 15.43 11.85
CA GLU A 380 10.89 15.40 12.08
C GLU A 380 10.23 14.20 11.40
N GLN A 381 10.59 13.90 10.14
CA GLN A 381 10.09 12.74 9.38
C GLN A 381 10.42 11.42 10.09
N PHE A 382 11.65 11.27 10.57
CA PHE A 382 12.05 10.08 11.32
C PHE A 382 11.62 10.11 12.77
N GLY A 383 11.43 11.28 13.37
CA GLY A 383 11.20 11.45 14.80
C GLY A 383 12.37 10.94 15.63
N TYR A 384 13.62 11.31 15.32
CA TYR A 384 14.80 10.86 16.07
C TYR A 384 14.81 11.44 17.51
N HIS A 385 14.21 10.74 18.48
CA HIS A 385 14.56 10.81 19.91
C HIS A 385 15.24 9.49 20.34
N GLU A 386 15.92 9.48 21.49
CA GLU A 386 16.82 8.39 21.91
C GLU A 386 16.14 7.01 22.07
N GLU A 387 14.81 6.96 22.10
CA GLU A 387 13.99 5.75 22.24
C GLU A 387 13.27 5.32 20.95
N ASP A 388 13.53 5.94 19.79
CA ASP A 388 12.66 5.77 18.59
C ASP A 388 13.11 4.73 17.56
N PHE A 389 14.20 4.01 17.81
CA PHE A 389 14.58 2.88 16.95
C PHE A 389 13.48 1.80 16.96
N SER A 390 13.38 1.04 15.88
CA SER A 390 12.41 -0.06 15.69
C SER A 390 12.67 -1.28 16.57
N TYR A 391 13.29 -1.10 17.74
CA TYR A 391 13.46 -2.16 18.72
C TYR A 391 12.10 -2.66 19.18
N TYR A 392 11.95 -3.97 19.32
CA TYR A 392 10.66 -4.55 19.69
C TYR A 392 10.15 -4.03 21.04
N TRP A 393 11.02 -3.69 21.99
CA TRP A 393 10.63 -3.19 23.32
C TRP A 393 10.14 -1.74 23.31
N ASN A 394 10.37 -0.98 22.24
CA ASN A 394 9.83 0.36 22.07
C ASN A 394 8.38 0.34 21.56
N ASP A 395 7.96 -0.76 20.94
CA ASP A 395 6.59 -0.93 20.48
C ASP A 395 5.69 -1.38 21.64
N ARG A 396 4.79 -0.48 22.06
CA ARG A 396 3.80 -0.74 23.13
C ARG A 396 2.82 -1.86 22.78
N LEU A 397 2.67 -2.17 21.50
CA LEU A 397 1.86 -3.29 20.99
C LEU A 397 2.69 -4.57 20.83
N CYS A 398 3.96 -4.59 21.23
CA CYS A 398 4.76 -5.82 21.23
C CYS A 398 4.75 -6.45 22.62
N ILE A 399 4.05 -7.57 22.77
CA ILE A 399 4.16 -8.45 23.93
C ILE A 399 5.00 -9.63 23.46
N ARG A 400 6.19 -9.82 24.04
CA ARG A 400 7.06 -10.95 23.66
C ARG A 400 6.31 -12.25 23.95
N PRO A 401 6.06 -13.13 22.96
CA PRO A 401 5.71 -14.50 23.27
C PRO A 401 6.95 -15.13 23.92
N TYR A 402 6.81 -15.59 25.17
CA TYR A 402 7.86 -16.27 25.92
C TYR A 402 8.37 -17.52 25.20
#